data_AF-A0A3D2VL35-F1
#
_entry.id   AF-A0A3D2VL35-F1
#
_cell.length_a   1.000
_cell.length_b   1.000
_cell.length_c   1.000
_cell.angle_alpha   90.00
_cell.angle_beta   90.00
_cell.angle_gamma   90.00
#
_symmetry.space_group_name_H-M   'P 1'
#
loop_
_entity.id
_entity.type
_entity.pdbx_description
1 polymer ?
#
loop_
_entity_poly.entity_id
_entity_poly.type
_entity_poly.pdbx_seq_one_letter_code
_entity_poly.pdbx_strand_id
1 'polypeptide(L)'
;MTLTGQLHEVQRLDSCPFAVSAAPADLPVAMALVVEMGGDPQVVDDAHRGLYHAALSHAANHVITMTAQAQDMLSAAGIEAPGRFLAPLMSAALDNALRAGDAALTGPVARGDAGTVADHAHAVADFGSRGPVERATAQSYSTMARATVIRAHAQHRLDARQTDALLAALEDPS
;
A
#
# COMPACT_ATOMS: atom_id res chain seq x y z
N MET A 1 -14.20 5.82 1.76
CA MET A 1 -14.69 5.82 3.15
C MET A 1 -15.75 4.74 3.26
N THR A 2 -15.63 3.83 4.23
CA THR A 2 -16.67 2.82 4.49
C THR A 2 -17.58 3.35 5.60
N LEU A 3 -18.86 3.49 5.29
CA LEU A 3 -19.92 3.84 6.24
C LEU A 3 -20.72 2.59 6.53
N THR A 4 -20.96 2.30 7.80
CA THR A 4 -21.76 1.15 8.26
C THR A 4 -23.23 1.52 8.51
N GLY A 5 -23.58 2.80 8.36
CA GLY A 5 -24.93 3.34 8.50
C GLY A 5 -25.24 3.91 9.88
N GLN A 6 -24.21 4.12 10.71
CA GLN A 6 -24.38 4.67 12.05
C GLN A 6 -24.38 6.20 12.02
N LEU A 7 -25.28 6.85 12.77
CA LEU A 7 -25.45 8.32 12.75
C LEU A 7 -24.17 9.10 13.09
N HIS A 8 -23.29 8.54 13.94
CA HIS A 8 -22.03 9.18 14.28
C HIS A 8 -21.02 9.19 13.11
N GLU A 9 -21.23 8.36 12.08
CA GLU A 9 -20.37 8.33 10.89
C GLU A 9 -20.66 9.48 9.93
N VAL A 10 -21.78 10.18 10.09
CA VAL A 10 -22.12 11.38 9.29
C VAL A 10 -21.07 12.47 9.50
N GLN A 11 -20.50 12.58 10.70
CA GLN A 11 -19.40 13.51 10.98
C GLN A 11 -18.14 13.22 10.16
N ARG A 12 -17.97 11.98 9.67
CA ARG A 12 -16.84 11.63 8.81
C ARG A 12 -17.00 12.19 7.40
N LEU A 13 -18.21 12.61 7.00
CA LEU A 13 -18.45 13.22 5.70
C LEU A 13 -17.94 14.66 5.62
N ASP A 14 -17.83 15.34 6.76
CA ASP A 14 -17.35 16.71 6.83
C ASP A 14 -15.92 16.81 6.26
N SER A 15 -15.76 17.63 5.23
CA SER A 15 -14.53 17.84 4.46
C SER A 15 -13.94 16.56 3.83
N CYS A 16 -14.72 15.47 3.75
CA CYS A 16 -14.28 14.27 3.05
C CYS A 16 -14.25 14.53 1.54
N PRO A 17 -13.19 14.15 0.81
CA PRO A 17 -13.18 14.22 -0.64
C PRO A 17 -14.21 13.27 -1.27
N PHE A 18 -14.98 13.76 -2.24
CA PHE A 18 -15.90 12.98 -3.07
C PHE A 18 -15.52 13.10 -4.54
N ALA A 19 -15.31 11.96 -5.21
CA ALA A 19 -15.25 11.96 -6.66
C ALA A 19 -16.63 12.21 -7.26
N VAL A 20 -16.72 13.20 -8.15
CA VAL A 20 -17.93 13.58 -8.87
C VAL A 20 -17.72 13.34 -10.36
N SER A 21 -18.63 12.59 -10.96
CA SER A 21 -18.69 12.35 -12.41
C SER A 21 -20.12 12.57 -12.87
N ALA A 22 -20.30 13.38 -13.91
CA ALA A 22 -21.60 13.75 -14.47
C ALA A 22 -21.41 14.30 -15.89
N ALA A 23 -22.49 14.37 -16.67
CA ALA A 23 -22.48 15.10 -17.94
C ALA A 23 -22.15 16.59 -17.70
N PRO A 24 -21.52 17.30 -18.67
CA PRO A 24 -21.08 18.69 -18.46
C PRO A 24 -22.18 19.65 -17.98
N ALA A 25 -23.43 19.44 -18.42
CA ALA A 25 -24.57 20.25 -18.01
C ALA A 25 -25.00 20.02 -16.55
N ASP A 26 -24.76 18.81 -16.03
CA ASP A 26 -25.22 18.39 -14.70
C ASP A 26 -24.11 18.51 -13.63
N LEU A 27 -22.85 18.62 -14.05
CA LEU A 27 -21.69 18.68 -13.16
C LEU A 27 -21.78 19.78 -12.09
N PRO A 28 -22.23 21.02 -12.39
CA PRO A 28 -22.38 22.05 -11.35
C PRO A 28 -23.36 21.65 -10.26
N VAL A 29 -24.47 20.99 -10.62
CA VAL A 29 -25.48 20.53 -9.64
C VAL A 29 -24.92 19.38 -8.81
N ALA A 30 -24.25 18.41 -9.43
CA ALA A 30 -23.64 17.29 -8.74
C ALA A 30 -22.57 17.73 -7.72
N MET A 31 -21.74 18.71 -8.08
CA MET A 31 -20.76 19.30 -7.17
C MET A 31 -21.42 20.07 -6.03
N ALA A 32 -22.46 20.86 -6.32
CA ALA A 32 -23.20 21.60 -5.29
C ALA A 32 -23.82 20.68 -4.24
N LEU A 33 -24.35 19.52 -4.64
CA LEU A 33 -24.89 18.52 -3.70
C LEU A 33 -23.82 17.99 -2.73
N VAL A 34 -22.59 17.75 -3.20
CA VAL A 34 -21.49 17.33 -2.33
C VAL A 34 -21.15 18.41 -1.30
N VAL A 35 -21.07 19.67 -1.74
CA VAL A 35 -20.81 20.81 -0.83
C VAL A 35 -21.92 20.97 0.20
N GLU A 36 -23.19 20.83 -0.20
CA GLU A 36 -24.34 20.92 0.71
C GLU A 36 -24.33 19.83 1.78
N MET A 37 -23.77 18.65 1.47
CA MET A 37 -23.55 17.57 2.44
C MET A 37 -22.30 17.78 3.32
N GLY A 38 -21.57 18.88 3.14
CA GLY A 38 -20.33 19.20 3.85
C GLY A 38 -19.07 18.52 3.28
N GLY A 39 -19.16 17.87 2.12
CA GLY A 39 -18.02 17.21 1.47
C GLY A 39 -17.19 18.14 0.60
N ASP A 40 -16.03 17.65 0.16
CA ASP A 40 -15.13 18.33 -0.80
C ASP A 40 -15.22 17.68 -2.20
N PRO A 41 -15.90 18.30 -3.18
CA PRO A 41 -16.08 17.71 -4.50
C PRO A 41 -14.81 17.78 -5.35
N GLN A 42 -14.44 16.64 -5.94
CA GLN A 42 -13.34 16.53 -6.89
C GLN A 42 -13.87 15.90 -8.18
N VAL A 43 -13.70 16.58 -9.31
CA VAL A 43 -14.19 16.07 -10.60
C VAL A 43 -13.28 14.94 -11.09
N VAL A 44 -13.87 13.78 -11.37
CA VAL A 44 -13.18 12.64 -11.97
C VAL A 44 -13.92 12.28 -13.25
N ASP A 45 -13.21 12.25 -14.37
CA ASP A 45 -13.79 11.81 -15.65
C ASP A 45 -14.30 10.36 -15.53
N ASP A 46 -15.46 10.05 -16.13
CA ASP A 46 -16.02 8.71 -16.14
C ASP A 46 -15.03 7.66 -16.67
N ALA A 47 -14.19 8.03 -17.66
CA ALA A 47 -13.15 7.17 -18.19
C ALA A 47 -12.06 6.79 -17.15
N HIS A 48 -11.86 7.63 -16.12
CA HIS A 48 -10.87 7.42 -15.06
C HIS A 48 -11.45 6.79 -13.78
N ARG A 49 -12.77 6.58 -13.69
CA ARG A 49 -13.41 6.02 -12.49
C ARG A 49 -12.86 4.66 -12.10
N GLY A 50 -12.58 3.79 -13.07
CA GLY A 50 -11.97 2.49 -12.83
C GLY A 50 -10.63 2.60 -12.10
N LEU A 51 -9.75 3.48 -12.59
CA LEU A 51 -8.44 3.73 -11.98
C LEU A 51 -8.57 4.38 -10.61
N TYR A 52 -9.46 5.36 -10.44
CA TYR A 52 -9.75 6.01 -9.17
C TYR A 52 -10.18 4.99 -8.10
N HIS A 53 -11.16 4.14 -8.41
CA HIS A 53 -11.64 3.12 -7.48
C HIS A 53 -10.57 2.05 -7.19
N ALA A 54 -9.79 1.65 -8.19
CA ALA A 54 -8.69 0.73 -8.00
C ALA A 54 -7.62 1.31 -7.07
N ALA A 55 -7.25 2.59 -7.22
CA ALA A 55 -6.28 3.25 -6.35
C ALA A 55 -6.75 3.32 -4.89
N LEU A 56 -8.01 3.71 -4.65
CA LEU A 56 -8.58 3.73 -3.30
C LEU A 56 -8.68 2.34 -2.68
N SER A 57 -9.09 1.34 -3.46
CA SER A 57 -9.14 -0.06 -3.01
C SER A 57 -7.75 -0.59 -2.71
N HIS A 58 -6.75 -0.23 -3.52
CA HIS A 58 -5.37 -0.63 -3.30
C HIS A 58 -4.83 -0.04 -1.98
N ALA A 59 -5.10 1.23 -1.71
CA ALA A 59 -4.68 1.87 -0.47
C ALA A 59 -5.41 1.33 0.78
N ALA A 60 -6.74 1.15 0.71
CA ALA A 60 -7.56 0.84 1.88
C ALA A 60 -7.71 -0.67 2.15
N ASN A 61 -7.81 -1.49 1.10
CA ASN A 61 -8.05 -2.93 1.27
C ASN A 61 -6.72 -3.69 1.37
N HIS A 62 -5.74 -3.37 0.51
CA HIS A 62 -4.48 -4.12 0.53
C HIS A 62 -3.61 -3.78 1.74
N VAL A 63 -3.77 -2.62 2.39
CA VAL A 63 -3.10 -2.37 3.68
C VAL A 63 -3.58 -3.35 4.75
N ILE A 64 -4.86 -3.76 4.73
CA ILE A 64 -5.39 -4.78 5.65
C ILE A 64 -4.74 -6.14 5.35
N THR A 65 -4.72 -6.53 4.07
CA THR A 65 -4.07 -7.79 3.63
C THR A 65 -2.58 -7.80 4.00
N MET A 66 -1.84 -6.74 3.68
CA MET A 66 -0.41 -6.59 4.02
C MET A 66 -0.17 -6.64 5.53
N THR A 67 -1.05 -6.02 6.33
CA THR A 67 -0.97 -6.08 7.79
C THR A 67 -1.14 -7.50 8.30
N ALA A 68 -2.16 -8.23 7.81
CA ALA A 68 -2.41 -9.62 8.21
C ALA A 68 -1.23 -10.53 7.83
N GLN A 69 -0.71 -10.40 6.61
CA GLN A 69 0.48 -11.13 6.14
C GLN A 69 1.69 -10.89 7.04
N ALA A 70 1.93 -9.64 7.45
CA ALA A 70 3.02 -9.32 8.37
C ALA A 70 2.79 -9.88 9.79
N GLN A 71 1.54 -9.91 10.26
CA GLN A 71 1.17 -10.54 11.54
C GLN A 71 1.42 -12.05 11.52
N ASP A 72 1.07 -12.73 10.42
CA ASP A 72 1.28 -14.16 10.27
C ASP A 72 2.77 -14.50 10.27
N MET A 73 3.58 -13.74 9.54
CA MET A 73 5.05 -13.89 9.53
C MET A 73 5.67 -13.68 10.93
N LEU A 74 5.25 -12.63 11.65
CA LEU A 74 5.74 -12.37 13.01
C LEU A 74 5.30 -13.45 14.00
N SER A 75 4.07 -13.94 13.87
CA SER A 75 3.56 -15.06 14.69
C SER A 75 4.37 -16.33 14.45
N ALA A 76 4.66 -16.62 13.18
CA ALA A 76 5.51 -17.74 12.78
C ALA A 76 6.97 -17.61 13.26
N ALA A 77 7.44 -16.38 13.52
CA ALA A 77 8.71 -16.09 14.17
C ALA A 77 8.66 -16.14 15.72
N GLY A 78 7.50 -16.51 16.30
CA GLY A 78 7.33 -16.66 17.75
C GLY A 78 6.88 -15.39 18.49
N ILE A 79 6.44 -14.35 17.77
CA ILE A 79 5.91 -13.14 18.39
C ILE A 79 4.43 -13.32 18.74
N GLU A 80 4.11 -13.39 20.03
CA GLU A 80 2.74 -13.64 20.52
C GLU A 80 1.76 -12.49 20.23
N ALA A 81 2.24 -11.24 20.23
CA ALA A 81 1.41 -10.06 19.98
C ALA A 81 1.97 -9.19 18.83
N PRO A 82 1.93 -9.67 17.57
CA PRO A 82 2.52 -8.97 16.42
C PRO A 82 2.04 -7.52 16.25
N GLY A 83 0.75 -7.28 16.53
CA GLY A 83 0.15 -5.95 16.44
C GLY A 83 0.85 -4.89 17.28
N ARG A 84 1.48 -5.26 18.41
CA ARG A 84 2.24 -4.32 19.26
C ARG A 84 3.51 -3.81 18.60
N PHE A 85 4.13 -4.62 17.73
CA PHE A 85 5.31 -4.22 16.95
C PHE A 85 4.89 -3.47 15.68
N LEU A 86 3.85 -3.95 15.00
CA LEU A 86 3.40 -3.37 13.74
C LEU A 86 2.74 -2.01 13.92
N ALA A 87 1.94 -1.79 14.96
CA ALA A 87 1.19 -0.55 15.12
C ALA A 87 2.05 0.72 15.04
N PRO A 88 3.12 0.90 15.86
CA PRO A 88 3.95 2.11 15.78
C PRO A 88 4.73 2.19 14.45
N LEU A 89 5.22 1.05 13.94
CA LEU A 89 6.02 1.02 12.71
C LEU A 89 5.18 1.39 11.48
N MET A 90 4.01 0.77 11.32
CA MET A 90 3.13 1.00 10.18
C MET A 90 2.49 2.38 10.23
N SER A 91 2.15 2.90 11.41
CA SER A 91 1.63 4.27 11.55
C SER A 91 2.68 5.28 11.07
N ALA A 92 3.92 5.18 11.56
CA ALA A 92 5.00 6.06 11.13
C ALA A 92 5.33 5.91 9.62
N ALA A 93 5.25 4.69 9.08
CA ALA A 93 5.48 4.46 7.65
C ALA A 93 4.37 5.09 6.79
N LEU A 94 3.10 4.94 7.17
CA LEU A 94 1.95 5.52 6.49
C LEU A 94 2.00 7.05 6.52
N ASP A 95 2.25 7.64 7.69
CA ASP A 95 2.35 9.09 7.86
C ASP A 95 3.46 9.68 6.98
N ASN A 96 4.64 9.03 6.95
CA ASN A 96 5.74 9.45 6.10
C ASN A 96 5.41 9.30 4.61
N ALA A 97 4.75 8.20 4.21
CA ALA A 97 4.35 7.98 2.82
C ALA A 97 3.31 9.02 2.35
N LEU A 98 2.32 9.36 3.17
CA LEU A 98 1.32 10.39 2.86
C LEU A 98 1.95 11.78 2.71
N ARG A 99 2.99 12.08 3.50
CA ARG A 99 3.67 13.38 3.48
C ARG A 99 4.70 13.52 2.36
N ALA A 100 5.46 12.46 2.07
CA ALA A 100 6.67 12.55 1.24
C ALA A 100 6.69 11.57 0.05
N GLY A 101 5.68 10.71 -0.11
CA GLY A 101 5.63 9.72 -1.19
C GLY A 101 6.87 8.84 -1.21
N ASP A 102 7.45 8.62 -2.39
CA ASP A 102 8.64 7.77 -2.56
C ASP A 102 9.89 8.27 -1.84
N ALA A 103 9.97 9.57 -1.51
CA ALA A 103 11.09 10.09 -0.73
C ALA A 103 11.11 9.48 0.69
N ALA A 104 9.97 8.98 1.19
CA ALA A 104 9.87 8.26 2.45
C ALA A 104 10.42 6.83 2.40
N LEU A 105 10.77 6.30 1.22
CA LEU A 105 11.32 4.94 1.13
C LEU A 105 12.60 4.81 1.98
N THR A 106 12.62 3.76 2.80
CA THR A 106 13.75 3.39 3.66
C THR A 106 13.99 1.88 3.54
N GLY A 107 14.86 1.32 4.39
CA GLY A 107 15.12 -0.12 4.39
C GLY A 107 16.17 -0.57 3.36
N PRO A 108 16.38 -1.89 3.25
CA PRO A 108 17.49 -2.46 2.48
C PRO A 108 17.37 -2.20 0.97
N VAL A 109 16.16 -2.27 0.41
CA VAL A 109 15.92 -1.93 -1.01
C VAL A 109 16.36 -0.50 -1.31
N ALA A 110 15.94 0.48 -0.51
CA ALA A 110 16.27 1.89 -0.73
C ALA A 110 17.77 2.22 -0.54
N ARG A 111 18.54 1.31 0.06
CA ARG A 111 20.00 1.42 0.23
C ARG A 111 20.80 0.60 -0.79
N GLY A 112 20.16 -0.18 -1.65
CA GLY A 112 20.86 -1.09 -2.56
C GLY A 112 21.45 -2.33 -1.88
N ASP A 113 20.94 -2.70 -0.71
CA ASP A 113 21.45 -3.82 0.09
C ASP A 113 20.84 -5.15 -0.38
N ALA A 114 21.40 -5.68 -1.46
CA ALA A 114 20.95 -6.93 -2.07
C ALA A 114 21.18 -8.16 -1.17
N GLY A 115 22.19 -8.13 -0.28
CA GLY A 115 22.45 -9.23 0.66
C GLY A 115 21.30 -9.40 1.65
N THR A 116 20.92 -8.31 2.32
CA THR A 116 19.75 -8.34 3.23
C THR A 116 18.47 -8.72 2.49
N VAL A 117 18.28 -8.26 1.24
CA VAL A 117 17.08 -8.63 0.45
C VAL A 117 17.07 -10.11 0.08
N ALA A 118 18.23 -10.71 -0.24
CA ALA A 118 18.33 -12.14 -0.51
C ALA A 118 18.01 -12.97 0.74
N ASP A 119 18.54 -12.58 1.91
CA ASP A 119 18.24 -13.24 3.19
C ASP A 119 16.74 -13.18 3.51
N HIS A 120 16.11 -12.03 3.27
CA HIS A 120 14.66 -11.91 3.41
C HIS A 120 13.91 -12.81 2.44
N ALA A 121 14.32 -12.86 1.16
CA ALA A 121 13.67 -13.68 0.14
C ALA A 121 13.69 -15.16 0.51
N HIS A 122 14.83 -15.67 1.01
CA HIS A 122 14.94 -17.04 1.54
C HIS A 122 14.01 -17.28 2.73
N ALA A 123 14.04 -16.40 3.74
CA ALA A 123 13.19 -16.57 4.93
C ALA A 123 11.69 -16.54 4.60
N VAL A 124 11.30 -15.69 3.66
CA VAL A 124 9.92 -15.57 3.17
C VAL A 124 9.52 -16.78 2.32
N ALA A 125 10.44 -17.35 1.53
CA ALA A 125 10.18 -18.56 0.77
C ALA A 125 10.01 -19.79 1.66
N ASP A 126 10.85 -19.94 2.71
CA ASP A 126 10.67 -20.97 3.74
C ASP A 126 9.28 -20.86 4.39
N PHE A 127 8.89 -19.65 4.80
CA PHE A 127 7.55 -19.39 5.32
C PHE A 127 6.48 -19.79 4.30
N GLY A 128 6.66 -19.41 3.04
CA GLY A 128 5.78 -19.76 1.93
C GLY A 128 5.58 -21.26 1.74
N SER A 129 6.59 -22.09 2.04
CA SER A 129 6.48 -23.55 1.87
C SER A 129 5.43 -24.20 2.79
N ARG A 130 5.00 -23.51 3.85
CA ARG A 130 4.12 -24.05 4.91
C ARG A 130 2.68 -24.28 4.47
N GLY A 131 2.20 -23.58 3.44
CA GLY A 131 0.81 -23.69 3.01
C GLY A 131 0.41 -22.71 1.91
N PRO A 132 -0.81 -22.84 1.35
CA PRO A 132 -1.26 -21.98 0.25
C PRO A 132 -1.41 -20.51 0.65
N VAL A 133 -1.78 -20.23 1.90
CA VAL A 133 -1.94 -18.85 2.40
C VAL A 133 -0.58 -18.19 2.57
N GLU A 134 0.39 -18.93 3.10
CA GLU A 134 1.77 -18.48 3.29
C GLU A 134 2.47 -18.31 1.93
N ARG A 135 2.21 -19.18 0.95
CA ARG A 135 2.69 -18.98 -0.44
C ARG A 135 2.19 -17.67 -1.03
N ALA A 136 0.92 -17.34 -0.83
CA ALA A 136 0.36 -16.07 -1.32
C ALA A 136 1.03 -14.86 -0.62
N THR A 137 1.39 -14.99 0.66
CA THR A 137 2.19 -14.00 1.39
C THR A 137 3.57 -13.84 0.78
N ALA A 138 4.28 -14.94 0.50
CA ALA A 138 5.60 -14.91 -0.11
C ALA A 138 5.59 -14.25 -1.50
N GLN A 139 4.59 -14.58 -2.33
CA GLN A 139 4.40 -13.94 -3.63
C GLN A 139 4.12 -12.44 -3.49
N SER A 140 3.24 -12.04 -2.56
CA SER A 140 2.91 -10.64 -2.31
C SER A 140 4.15 -9.84 -1.88
N TYR A 141 4.97 -10.40 -0.98
CA TYR A 141 6.24 -9.81 -0.57
C TYR A 141 7.16 -9.56 -1.77
N SER A 142 7.41 -10.59 -2.59
CA SER A 142 8.31 -10.47 -3.75
C SER A 142 7.81 -9.47 -4.78
N THR A 143 6.49 -9.44 -5.06
CA THR A 143 5.89 -8.44 -5.97
C THR A 143 6.09 -7.02 -5.44
N MET A 144 5.81 -6.77 -4.16
CA MET A 144 5.97 -5.44 -3.55
C MET A 144 7.44 -5.02 -3.44
N ALA A 145 8.34 -5.94 -3.14
CA ALA A 145 9.78 -5.68 -3.11
C ALA A 145 10.29 -5.26 -4.49
N ARG A 146 9.92 -5.98 -5.57
CA ARG A 146 10.26 -5.61 -6.95
C ARG A 146 9.69 -4.25 -7.34
N ALA A 147 8.42 -3.99 -7.03
CA ALA A 147 7.82 -2.69 -7.27
C ALA A 147 8.58 -1.57 -6.54
N THR A 148 9.05 -1.83 -5.32
CA THR A 148 9.87 -0.88 -4.54
C THR A 148 11.23 -0.64 -5.19
N VAL A 149 11.89 -1.68 -5.72
CA VAL A 149 13.15 -1.54 -6.48
C VAL A 149 12.95 -0.62 -7.68
N ILE A 150 11.90 -0.85 -8.46
CA ILE A 150 11.59 -0.04 -9.65
C ILE A 150 11.34 1.42 -9.28
N ARG A 151 10.55 1.68 -8.23
CA ARG A 151 10.29 3.04 -7.74
C ARG A 151 11.55 3.72 -7.22
N ALA A 152 12.38 3.01 -6.46
CA ALA A 152 13.64 3.55 -5.94
C ALA A 152 14.64 3.89 -7.05
N HIS A 153 14.73 3.07 -8.11
CA HIS A 153 15.53 3.36 -9.29
C HIS A 153 14.99 4.60 -10.04
N ALA A 154 13.67 4.68 -10.25
CA ALA A 154 13.04 5.84 -10.90
C ALA A 154 13.27 7.16 -10.15
N GLN A 155 13.47 7.10 -8.83
CA GLN A 155 13.82 8.25 -7.98
C GLN A 155 15.34 8.48 -7.87
N HIS A 156 16.14 7.83 -8.72
CA HIS A 156 17.61 7.91 -8.73
C HIS A 156 18.28 7.55 -7.39
N ARG A 157 17.61 6.75 -6.56
CA ARG A 157 18.18 6.25 -5.29
C ARG A 157 19.05 5.02 -5.49
N LEU A 158 18.87 4.33 -6.62
CA LEU A 158 19.61 3.14 -7.00
C LEU A 158 20.22 3.33 -8.38
N ASP A 159 21.50 3.00 -8.50
CA ASP A 159 22.14 2.84 -9.80
C ASP A 159 21.67 1.54 -10.50
N ALA A 160 22.06 1.35 -11.76
CA ALA A 160 21.68 0.17 -12.54
C ALA A 160 22.19 -1.13 -11.90
N ARG A 161 23.42 -1.14 -11.39
CA ARG A 161 24.04 -2.33 -10.77
C ARG A 161 23.32 -2.73 -9.48
N GLN A 162 22.95 -1.77 -8.65
CA GLN A 162 22.16 -2.01 -7.43
C GLN A 162 20.77 -2.53 -7.77
N THR A 163 20.14 -1.97 -8.81
CA THR A 163 18.82 -2.40 -9.30
C THR A 163 18.86 -3.85 -9.75
N ASP A 164 19.83 -4.21 -10.61
CA ASP A 164 19.99 -5.58 -11.11
C ASP A 164 20.27 -6.57 -9.96
N ALA A 165 21.16 -6.21 -9.03
CA ALA A 165 21.47 -7.06 -7.88
C ALA A 165 20.25 -7.30 -6.97
N LEU A 166 19.43 -6.28 -6.74
CA LEU A 166 18.20 -6.41 -5.94
C LEU A 166 17.14 -7.27 -6.65
N LEU A 167 16.99 -7.12 -7.97
CA LEU A 167 16.04 -7.92 -8.74
C LEU A 167 16.47 -9.40 -8.78
N ALA A 168 17.77 -9.67 -8.96
CA ALA A 168 18.32 -11.02 -8.90
C ALA A 168 18.11 -11.66 -7.51
N ALA A 169 18.33 -10.91 -6.43
CA ALA A 169 18.07 -11.37 -5.07
C ALA A 169 16.59 -11.76 -4.80
N LEU A 170 15.64 -11.27 -5.62
CA LEU A 170 14.21 -11.58 -5.54
C LEU A 170 13.78 -12.67 -6.52
N GLU A 171 14.66 -13.18 -7.38
CA GLU A 171 14.41 -14.26 -8.35
C GLU A 171 14.75 -15.64 -7.81
N ASP A 172 15.77 -15.73 -6.94
CA ASP A 172 16.40 -16.98 -6.58
C ASP A 172 16.30 -17.24 -5.06
N PRO A 173 15.12 -17.60 -4.52
CA PRO A 173 15.04 -18.11 -3.17
C PRO A 173 15.41 -19.61 -3.20
N SER A 174 16.71 -19.90 -3.26
CA SER A 174 17.23 -21.28 -3.24
C SER A 174 17.01 -21.98 -1.90
#